data_AF-A0A7L6CHX5-F1
#
_entry.id   AF-A0A7L6CHX5-F1
#
_cell.length_a   1.000
_cell.length_b   1.000
_cell.length_c   1.000
_cell.angle_alpha   90.00
_cell.angle_beta   90.00
_cell.angle_gamma   90.00
#
_symmetry.space_group_name_H-M   'P 1'
#
loop_
_entity.id
_entity.type
_entity.pdbx_description
1 polymer ?
#
loop_
_entity_poly.entity_id
_entity_poly.type
_entity_poly.pdbx_seq_one_letter_code
_entity_poly.pdbx_strand_id
1 'polypeptide(L)'
;MNTLRKQKGVALLVVLILLVMMSALAAKISQQFCRNLQKTRYQVSQQQIRWAIQAQEKVVKDTLQTDASGESKPLAPDGDWHQPLETLGEDYTVVSQVEDAQDCFNVNNLLAADNATQAVNVQAAPEKPRNEQTLEQLLADSGISQVTAEEIYLQLVDYLDADPSTVKEGAERDAWAGTVPARLPANQMMRDIAEIKLLPAFPVSAYPKVSKLLCALPDTVSKVDVNTLSQAKAVILAALFPGKLTTEGASRLIASRPESGWESLDDFMKALEQNAPQLKDDLPKVTEQLAINSRYFRVRYTGNTDDLTLRVISQLQVNQDAGEIVTWQRRYRMIE
;
A
#
# COMPACT_ATOMS: atom_id res chain seq x y z
N MET A 1 -67.82 26.00 -60.21
CA MET A 1 -67.02 26.82 -59.27
C MET A 1 -66.57 25.92 -58.14
N ASN A 2 -65.25 25.71 -58.03
CA ASN A 2 -64.64 24.73 -57.12
C ASN A 2 -64.93 25.05 -55.66
N THR A 3 -65.38 24.04 -54.92
CA THR A 3 -65.62 24.07 -53.48
C THR A 3 -64.29 24.11 -52.72
N LEU A 4 -64.00 25.21 -52.03
CA LEU A 4 -62.95 25.27 -51.01
C LEU A 4 -63.40 24.49 -49.76
N ARG A 5 -62.96 23.25 -49.68
CA ARG A 5 -63.16 22.33 -48.55
C ARG A 5 -62.43 22.91 -47.32
N LYS A 6 -63.18 23.40 -46.32
CA LYS A 6 -62.65 24.04 -45.10
C LYS A 6 -61.89 23.03 -44.21
N GLN A 7 -60.58 23.28 -44.01
CA GLN A 7 -59.65 22.49 -43.21
C GLN A 7 -59.87 22.63 -41.68
N LYS A 8 -60.98 22.13 -41.13
CA LYS A 8 -61.22 22.18 -39.67
C LYS A 8 -60.53 21.09 -38.85
N GLY A 9 -60.12 19.96 -39.47
CA GLY A 9 -59.43 18.86 -38.78
C GLY A 9 -57.92 19.06 -38.62
N VAL A 10 -57.28 19.80 -39.54
CA VAL A 10 -55.82 20.00 -39.54
C VAL A 10 -55.38 20.93 -38.41
N ALA A 11 -56.13 22.01 -38.14
CA ALA A 11 -55.80 22.95 -37.06
C ALA A 11 -55.84 22.28 -35.68
N LEU A 12 -56.80 21.38 -35.43
CA LEU A 12 -56.90 20.66 -34.16
C LEU A 12 -55.77 19.64 -33.97
N LEU A 13 -55.36 18.95 -35.04
CA LEU A 13 -54.20 18.06 -35.01
C LEU A 13 -52.91 18.83 -34.73
N VAL A 14 -52.72 20.01 -35.33
CA VAL A 14 -51.54 20.85 -35.08
C VAL A 14 -51.49 21.30 -33.62
N VAL A 15 -52.60 21.74 -33.03
CA VAL A 15 -52.65 22.14 -31.61
C VAL A 15 -52.37 20.95 -30.68
N LEU A 16 -52.90 19.77 -30.99
CA LEU A 16 -52.67 18.57 -30.17
C LEU A 16 -51.21 18.11 -30.25
N ILE A 17 -50.61 18.14 -31.44
CA ILE A 17 -49.18 17.83 -31.62
C ILE A 17 -48.30 18.83 -30.86
N LEU A 18 -48.63 20.13 -30.93
CA LEU A 18 -47.91 21.16 -30.18
C LEU A 18 -48.01 20.94 -28.66
N LEU A 19 -49.19 20.61 -28.14
CA LEU A 19 -49.38 20.30 -26.71
C LEU A 19 -48.58 19.08 -26.26
N VAL A 20 -48.59 18.01 -27.06
CA VAL A 20 -47.80 16.80 -26.76
C VAL A 20 -46.31 17.11 -26.77
N MET A 21 -45.83 17.87 -27.77
CA MET A 21 -44.42 18.26 -27.87
C MET A 21 -43.98 19.14 -26.70
N MET A 22 -44.80 20.13 -26.31
CA MET A 22 -44.53 20.98 -25.15
C MET A 22 -44.48 20.16 -23.85
N SER A 23 -45.43 19.23 -23.67
CA SER A 23 -45.47 18.35 -22.50
C SER A 23 -44.26 17.44 -22.43
N ALA A 24 -43.85 16.85 -23.55
CA ALA A 24 -42.65 16.01 -23.64
C ALA A 24 -41.36 16.81 -23.34
N LEU A 25 -41.26 18.04 -23.84
CA LEU A 25 -40.12 18.91 -23.57
C LEU A 25 -40.05 19.31 -22.09
N ALA A 26 -41.18 19.68 -21.49
CA ALA A 26 -41.27 20.00 -20.07
C ALA A 26 -40.85 18.81 -19.18
N ALA A 27 -41.32 17.60 -19.51
CA ALA A 27 -40.93 16.38 -18.80
C ALA A 27 -39.41 16.11 -18.90
N LYS A 28 -38.81 16.31 -20.08
CA LYS A 28 -37.36 16.16 -20.28
C LYS A 28 -36.55 17.17 -19.47
N ILE A 29 -36.98 18.43 -19.43
CA ILE A 29 -36.33 19.48 -18.63
C ILE A 29 -36.38 19.14 -17.14
N SER A 30 -37.54 18.70 -16.63
CA SER A 30 -37.70 18.28 -15.24
C SER A 30 -36.81 17.09 -14.89
N GLN A 31 -36.78 16.06 -15.75
CA GLN A 31 -35.89 14.91 -15.56
C GLN A 31 -34.42 15.31 -15.55
N GLN A 32 -34.01 16.21 -16.45
CA GLN A 32 -32.65 16.73 -16.49
C GLN A 32 -32.30 17.53 -15.24
N PHE A 33 -33.24 18.36 -14.76
CA PHE A 33 -33.07 19.12 -13.52
C PHE A 33 -32.86 18.21 -12.30
N CYS A 34 -33.71 17.19 -12.12
CA CYS A 34 -33.56 16.24 -11.01
C CYS A 34 -32.22 15.48 -11.08
N ARG A 35 -31.80 15.05 -12.27
CA ARG A 35 -30.50 14.38 -12.46
C ARG A 35 -29.32 15.30 -12.14
N ASN A 36 -29.41 16.57 -12.57
CA ASN A 36 -28.38 17.56 -12.26
C ASN A 36 -28.32 17.82 -10.75
N LEU A 37 -29.46 17.93 -10.07
CA LEU A 37 -29.52 18.13 -8.62
C LEU A 37 -28.88 16.96 -7.87
N GLN A 38 -29.20 15.72 -8.23
CA GLN A 38 -28.57 14.53 -7.63
C GLN A 38 -27.06 14.52 -7.84
N LYS A 39 -26.60 14.85 -9.06
CA LYS A 39 -25.16 14.95 -9.36
C LYS A 39 -24.49 16.03 -8.52
N THR A 40 -25.10 17.20 -8.39
CA THR A 40 -24.56 18.29 -7.56
C THR A 40 -24.48 17.90 -6.10
N ARG A 41 -25.52 17.23 -5.54
CA ARG A 41 -25.49 16.71 -4.17
C ARG A 41 -24.34 15.75 -3.94
N TYR A 42 -24.20 14.75 -4.82
CA TYR A 42 -23.09 13.80 -4.76
C TYR A 42 -21.71 14.50 -4.82
N GLN A 43 -21.56 15.52 -5.66
CA GLN A 43 -20.30 16.28 -5.76
C GLN A 43 -20.01 17.08 -4.48
N VAL A 44 -21.03 17.71 -3.90
CA VAL A 44 -20.90 18.47 -2.65
C VAL A 44 -20.56 17.53 -1.49
N SER A 45 -21.30 16.43 -1.33
CA SER A 45 -21.05 15.40 -0.30
C SER A 45 -19.62 14.83 -0.44
N GLN A 46 -19.19 14.51 -1.67
CA GLN A 46 -17.82 14.04 -1.90
C GLN A 46 -16.77 15.07 -1.47
N GLN A 47 -16.99 16.35 -1.76
CA GLN A 47 -16.06 17.41 -1.38
C GLN A 47 -16.04 17.63 0.14
N GLN A 48 -17.20 17.58 0.80
CA GLN A 48 -17.33 17.69 2.25
C GLN A 48 -16.54 16.60 2.97
N ILE A 49 -16.71 15.33 2.57
CA ILE A 49 -15.93 14.22 3.14
C ILE A 49 -14.43 14.41 2.89
N ARG A 50 -14.01 14.86 1.69
CA ARG A 50 -12.58 15.09 1.41
C ARG A 50 -11.96 16.15 2.31
N TRP A 51 -12.65 17.26 2.56
CA TRP A 51 -12.19 18.29 3.49
C TRP A 51 -12.15 17.77 4.93
N ALA A 52 -13.16 17.01 5.35
CA ALA A 52 -13.19 16.40 6.67
C ALA A 52 -12.04 15.41 6.89
N ILE A 53 -11.72 14.57 5.89
CA ILE A 53 -10.56 13.67 5.92
C ILE A 53 -9.26 14.46 6.05
N GLN A 54 -9.10 15.57 5.32
CA GLN A 54 -7.90 16.41 5.42
C GLN A 54 -7.76 17.06 6.80
N ALA A 55 -8.87 17.50 7.40
CA ALA A 55 -8.88 18.05 8.74
C ALA A 55 -8.52 16.98 9.79
N GLN A 56 -9.12 15.79 9.68
CA GLN A 56 -8.83 14.65 10.56
C GLN A 56 -7.38 14.17 10.41
N GLU A 57 -6.84 14.14 9.18
CA GLU A 57 -5.43 13.77 8.94
C GLU A 57 -4.47 14.70 9.69
N LYS A 58 -4.81 15.98 9.85
CA LYS A 58 -3.98 16.89 10.65
C LYS A 58 -3.92 16.44 12.12
N VAL A 59 -5.06 16.04 12.70
CA VAL A 59 -5.10 15.51 14.06
C VAL A 59 -4.28 14.23 14.16
N VAL A 60 -4.42 13.31 13.19
CA VAL A 60 -3.62 12.08 13.12
C VAL A 60 -2.12 12.38 13.06
N LYS A 61 -1.71 13.38 12.27
CA LYS A 61 -0.31 13.82 12.20
C LYS A 61 0.17 14.40 13.52
N ASP A 62 -0.63 15.21 14.21
CA ASP A 62 -0.26 15.79 15.50
C ASP A 62 -0.10 14.71 16.59
N THR A 63 -0.99 13.69 16.58
CA THR A 63 -0.87 12.50 17.45
C THR A 63 0.38 11.71 17.15
N LEU A 64 0.62 11.35 15.88
CA LEU A 64 1.82 10.62 15.47
C LEU A 64 3.10 11.43 15.72
N GLN A 65 3.05 12.75 15.61
CA GLN A 65 4.20 13.60 15.94
C GLN A 65 4.49 13.54 17.44
N THR A 66 3.48 13.43 18.29
CA THR A 66 3.70 13.26 19.74
C THR A 66 4.24 11.88 20.08
N ASP A 67 3.73 10.83 19.43
CA ASP A 67 4.04 9.44 19.79
C ASP A 67 5.26 8.85 19.07
N ALA A 68 5.57 9.31 17.85
CA ALA A 68 6.63 8.77 16.98
C ALA A 68 7.86 9.69 16.82
N SER A 69 7.83 10.95 17.30
CA SER A 69 8.98 11.88 17.15
C SER A 69 10.07 11.75 18.22
N GLY A 70 9.88 10.91 19.24
CA GLY A 70 10.88 10.70 20.29
C GLY A 70 11.88 9.61 19.91
N GLU A 71 13.14 9.96 19.63
CA GLU A 71 14.23 8.98 19.48
C GLU A 71 14.37 8.03 20.69
N SER A 72 13.86 8.45 21.86
CA SER A 72 13.99 7.70 23.12
C SER A 72 12.73 6.97 23.55
N LYS A 73 11.60 7.08 22.83
CA LYS A 73 10.37 6.37 23.20
C LYS A 73 9.99 5.39 22.08
N PRO A 74 9.95 4.08 22.35
CA PRO A 74 9.43 3.13 21.37
C PRO A 74 7.97 3.44 21.07
N LEU A 75 7.56 3.24 19.82
CA LEU A 75 6.16 3.30 19.44
C LEU A 75 5.42 2.15 20.13
N ALA A 76 4.69 2.48 21.19
CA ALA A 76 3.99 1.48 21.99
C ALA A 76 2.96 0.75 21.12
N PRO A 77 2.95 -0.60 21.06
CA PRO A 77 2.01 -1.35 20.23
C PRO A 77 0.54 -1.04 20.57
N ASP A 78 0.25 -0.82 21.86
CA ASP A 78 -1.07 -0.48 22.38
C ASP A 78 -1.25 1.04 22.64
N GLY A 79 -0.48 1.88 21.95
CA GLY A 79 -0.54 3.34 22.10
C GLY A 79 -1.78 3.99 21.46
N ASP A 80 -2.08 5.22 21.88
CA ASP A 80 -3.23 5.99 21.40
C ASP A 80 -3.16 6.28 19.88
N TRP A 81 -1.95 6.31 19.30
CA TRP A 81 -1.73 6.51 17.86
C TRP A 81 -2.47 5.51 16.94
N HIS A 82 -2.76 4.29 17.41
CA HIS A 82 -3.46 3.26 16.65
C HIS A 82 -4.97 3.22 16.95
N GLN A 83 -5.48 4.05 17.86
CA GLN A 83 -6.91 4.06 18.18
C GLN A 83 -7.74 4.66 17.03
N PRO A 84 -8.92 4.09 16.70
CA PRO A 84 -9.80 4.67 15.70
C PRO A 84 -10.21 6.09 16.11
N LEU A 85 -10.02 7.05 15.22
CA LEU A 85 -10.48 8.42 15.43
C LEU A 85 -11.76 8.65 14.63
N GLU A 86 -12.83 9.02 15.33
CA GLU A 86 -14.12 9.36 14.74
C GLU A 86 -14.35 10.87 14.78
N THR A 87 -14.84 11.44 13.68
CA THR A 87 -15.22 12.84 13.58
C THR A 87 -16.63 12.92 13.03
N LEU A 88 -17.53 13.51 13.83
CA LEU A 88 -18.93 13.72 13.51
C LEU A 88 -19.14 15.16 13.03
N GLY A 89 -19.55 15.30 11.78
CA GLY A 89 -20.07 16.54 11.22
C GLY A 89 -21.59 16.61 11.30
N GLU A 90 -22.17 17.66 10.71
CA GLU A 90 -23.63 17.85 10.65
C GLU A 90 -24.31 16.77 9.79
N ASP A 91 -23.76 16.50 8.60
CA ASP A 91 -24.31 15.54 7.62
C ASP A 91 -23.31 14.44 7.22
N TYR A 92 -22.24 14.25 8.00
CA TYR A 92 -21.22 13.27 7.68
C TYR A 92 -20.52 12.69 8.92
N THR A 93 -19.97 11.49 8.77
CA THR A 93 -19.08 10.86 9.75
C THR A 93 -17.79 10.44 9.04
N VAL A 94 -16.63 10.72 9.64
CA VAL A 94 -15.34 10.20 9.16
C VAL A 94 -14.66 9.40 10.26
N VAL A 95 -14.32 8.15 9.95
CA VAL A 95 -13.53 7.28 10.83
C VAL A 95 -12.17 7.03 10.19
N SER A 96 -11.09 7.24 10.94
CA SER A 96 -9.73 6.89 10.52
C SER A 96 -9.13 5.80 11.39
N GLN A 97 -8.44 4.86 10.76
CA GLN A 97 -7.61 3.85 11.39
C GLN A 97 -6.16 4.03 10.93
N VAL A 98 -5.24 4.21 11.87
CA VAL A 98 -3.81 4.25 11.61
C VAL A 98 -3.25 2.84 11.76
N GLU A 99 -2.34 2.48 10.86
CA GLU A 99 -1.55 1.25 10.91
C GLU A 99 -0.09 1.60 10.64
N ASP A 100 0.82 0.80 11.18
CA ASP A 100 2.21 0.85 10.77
C ASP A 100 2.35 0.33 9.33
N ALA A 101 3.14 1.03 8.51
CA ALA A 101 3.51 0.59 7.16
C ALA A 101 4.89 -0.06 7.08
N GLN A 102 5.63 -0.21 8.19
CA GLN A 102 6.94 -0.89 8.30
C GLN A 102 6.85 -2.30 8.91
N ASP A 103 5.66 -2.89 8.98
CA ASP A 103 5.44 -4.27 9.42
C ASP A 103 5.54 -5.29 8.27
N CYS A 104 6.34 -4.96 7.25
CA CYS A 104 6.44 -5.65 5.96
C CYS A 104 7.88 -5.61 5.42
N PHE A 105 8.24 -6.56 4.57
CA PHE A 105 9.50 -6.49 3.83
C PHE A 105 9.37 -5.51 2.66
N ASN A 106 10.17 -4.43 2.68
CA ASN A 106 10.14 -3.42 1.62
C ASN A 106 10.93 -3.88 0.39
N VAL A 107 10.24 -4.08 -0.74
CA VAL A 107 10.87 -4.52 -2.00
C VAL A 107 11.87 -3.52 -2.54
N ASN A 108 11.71 -2.23 -2.24
CA ASN A 108 12.63 -1.19 -2.69
C ASN A 108 13.99 -1.25 -1.98
N ASN A 109 14.12 -2.04 -0.89
CA ASN A 109 15.40 -2.28 -0.24
C ASN A 109 16.39 -3.07 -1.12
N LEU A 110 15.92 -3.73 -2.18
CA LEU A 110 16.78 -4.45 -3.12
C LEU A 110 17.76 -3.52 -3.84
N LEU A 111 17.40 -2.25 -4.03
CA LEU A 111 18.27 -1.23 -4.65
C LEU A 111 19.47 -0.84 -3.80
N ALA A 112 19.41 -0.99 -2.47
CA ALA A 112 20.55 -0.70 -1.62
C ALA A 112 21.68 -1.72 -1.78
N ALA A 113 21.34 -2.97 -2.14
CA ALA A 113 22.32 -4.05 -2.30
C ALA A 113 23.26 -3.83 -3.50
N ASP A 114 22.76 -3.23 -4.59
CA ASP A 114 23.57 -2.96 -5.80
C ASP A 114 24.70 -1.95 -5.60
N ASN A 115 24.54 -1.02 -4.65
CA ASN A 115 25.60 -0.05 -4.36
C ASN A 115 26.77 -0.67 -3.58
N ALA A 116 26.56 -1.80 -2.89
CA ALA A 116 27.61 -2.49 -2.14
C ALA A 116 28.37 -3.52 -2.99
N THR A 117 27.71 -4.14 -3.98
CA THR A 117 28.31 -5.15 -4.87
C THR A 117 29.21 -4.55 -5.96
N GLN A 118 29.10 -3.26 -6.28
CA GLN A 118 30.05 -2.60 -7.19
C GLN A 118 31.46 -2.39 -6.59
N ALA A 119 31.68 -2.68 -5.30
CA ALA A 119 32.95 -2.44 -4.61
C ALA A 119 33.78 -3.72 -4.28
N VAL A 120 33.30 -4.94 -4.56
CA VAL A 120 34.02 -6.16 -4.12
C VAL A 120 34.64 -6.94 -5.27
N ASN A 121 35.95 -6.75 -5.38
CA ASN A 121 36.89 -7.56 -6.15
C ASN A 121 36.92 -9.02 -5.61
N VAL A 122 36.62 -9.98 -6.49
CA VAL A 122 37.11 -11.38 -6.65
C VAL A 122 37.34 -12.31 -5.43
N GLN A 123 36.94 -13.58 -5.60
CA GLN A 123 37.34 -14.80 -4.87
C GLN A 123 36.64 -15.15 -3.53
N ALA A 124 35.34 -15.38 -3.59
CA ALA A 124 34.66 -16.43 -2.82
C ALA A 124 33.48 -16.94 -3.67
N ALA A 125 33.07 -18.20 -3.53
CA ALA A 125 31.82 -18.65 -4.15
C ALA A 125 30.70 -17.66 -3.74
N PRO A 126 29.93 -17.09 -4.69
CA PRO A 126 29.00 -16.03 -4.35
C PRO A 126 27.89 -16.63 -3.49
N GLU A 127 27.99 -16.42 -2.18
CA GLU A 127 26.88 -16.67 -1.28
C GLU A 127 25.75 -15.75 -1.73
N LYS A 128 24.58 -16.32 -2.06
CA LYS A 128 23.43 -15.53 -2.52
C LYS A 128 23.21 -14.35 -1.56
N PRO A 129 23.04 -13.10 -2.04
CA PRO A 129 22.75 -11.95 -1.20
C PRO A 129 21.63 -12.25 -0.19
N ARG A 130 21.76 -11.77 1.05
CA ARG A 130 20.77 -12.07 2.10
C ARG A 130 19.37 -11.62 1.72
N ASN A 131 19.24 -10.47 1.05
CA ASN A 131 17.94 -9.95 0.59
C ASN A 131 17.29 -10.85 -0.48
N GLU A 132 18.09 -11.49 -1.33
CA GLU A 132 17.63 -12.51 -2.28
C GLU A 132 17.05 -13.70 -1.53
N GLN A 133 17.80 -14.26 -0.58
CA GLN A 133 17.37 -15.40 0.23
C GLN A 133 16.10 -15.09 1.03
N THR A 134 16.01 -13.91 1.64
CA THR A 134 14.83 -13.45 2.38
C THR A 134 13.61 -13.37 1.47
N LEU A 135 13.74 -12.75 0.30
CA LEU A 135 12.61 -12.61 -0.62
C LEU A 135 12.17 -13.98 -1.17
N GLU A 136 13.11 -14.82 -1.58
CA GLU A 136 12.81 -16.18 -2.06
C GLU A 136 12.04 -16.98 -1.02
N GLN A 137 12.47 -16.92 0.25
CA GLN A 137 11.79 -17.58 1.36
C GLN A 137 10.36 -17.03 1.57
N LEU A 138 10.17 -15.71 1.54
CA LEU A 138 8.85 -15.08 1.66
C LEU A 138 7.89 -15.49 0.53
N LEU A 139 8.40 -15.60 -0.69
CA LEU A 139 7.64 -16.05 -1.86
C LEU A 139 7.32 -17.55 -1.74
N ALA A 140 8.29 -18.36 -1.30
CA ALA A 140 8.10 -19.79 -1.06
C ALA A 140 7.01 -20.06 -0.02
N ASP A 141 7.04 -19.33 1.10
CA ASP A 141 6.03 -19.41 2.17
C ASP A 141 4.64 -18.93 1.69
N SER A 142 4.60 -18.10 0.64
CA SER A 142 3.36 -17.70 -0.05
C SER A 142 2.82 -18.77 -1.01
N GLY A 143 3.53 -19.89 -1.20
CA GLY A 143 3.16 -21.00 -2.07
C GLY A 143 3.71 -20.88 -3.51
N ILE A 144 4.75 -20.08 -3.71
CA ILE A 144 5.45 -19.95 -5.00
C ILE A 144 6.60 -20.98 -5.02
N SER A 145 6.85 -21.62 -6.16
CA SER A 145 7.96 -22.57 -6.27
C SER A 145 9.31 -21.86 -6.15
N GLN A 146 10.35 -22.53 -5.64
CA GLN A 146 11.69 -21.92 -5.50
C GLN A 146 12.22 -21.38 -6.83
N VAL A 147 12.01 -22.12 -7.93
CA VAL A 147 12.44 -21.70 -9.28
C VAL A 147 11.73 -20.42 -9.71
N THR A 148 10.41 -20.34 -9.48
CA THR A 148 9.63 -19.14 -9.79
C THR A 148 10.00 -17.98 -8.86
N ALA A 149 10.35 -18.24 -7.60
CA ALA A 149 10.78 -17.22 -6.66
C ALA A 149 12.12 -16.59 -7.09
N GLU A 150 13.07 -17.40 -7.57
CA GLU A 150 14.32 -16.94 -8.18
C GLU A 150 14.06 -16.07 -9.42
N GLU A 151 13.17 -16.51 -10.31
CA GLU A 151 12.78 -15.72 -11.51
C GLU A 151 12.12 -14.39 -11.14
N ILE A 152 11.25 -14.38 -10.13
CA ILE A 152 10.60 -13.16 -9.62
C ILE A 152 11.63 -12.22 -9.02
N TYR A 153 12.61 -12.73 -8.26
CA TYR A 153 13.67 -11.89 -7.70
C TYR A 153 14.48 -11.18 -8.79
N LEU A 154 14.93 -11.92 -9.81
CA LEU A 154 15.69 -11.34 -10.93
C LEU A 154 14.87 -10.27 -11.67
N GLN A 155 13.60 -10.55 -11.98
CA GLN A 155 12.72 -9.58 -12.60
C GLN A 155 12.43 -8.37 -11.72
N LEU A 156 12.43 -8.55 -10.39
CA LEU A 156 12.20 -7.47 -9.46
C LEU A 156 13.42 -6.55 -9.36
N VAL A 157 14.64 -7.09 -9.37
CA VAL A 157 15.87 -6.29 -9.43
C VAL A 157 15.88 -5.45 -10.72
N ASP A 158 15.64 -6.08 -11.87
CA ASP A 158 15.54 -5.41 -13.19
C ASP A 158 14.36 -4.42 -13.29
N TYR A 159 13.27 -4.66 -12.54
CA TYR A 159 12.15 -3.71 -12.50
C TYR A 159 12.53 -2.41 -11.76
N LEU A 160 13.38 -2.53 -10.74
CA LEU A 160 13.70 -1.46 -9.80
C LEU A 160 14.92 -0.65 -10.24
N ASP A 161 15.93 -1.28 -10.83
CA ASP A 161 17.21 -0.66 -11.17
C ASP A 161 17.09 0.37 -12.31
N ALA A 162 17.98 1.37 -12.29
CA ALA A 162 17.93 2.44 -13.28
C ALA A 162 18.65 2.05 -14.59
N ASP A 163 19.45 0.98 -14.57
CA ASP A 163 20.24 0.54 -15.72
C ASP A 163 19.33 -0.17 -16.74
N PRO A 164 19.39 0.16 -18.04
CA PRO A 164 18.71 -0.62 -19.08
C PRO A 164 19.32 -2.01 -19.34
N SER A 165 20.42 -2.38 -18.68
CA SER A 165 21.05 -3.70 -18.78
C SER A 165 20.38 -4.72 -17.86
N THR A 166 19.86 -5.80 -18.43
CA THR A 166 19.22 -6.89 -17.67
C THR A 166 20.30 -7.80 -17.07
N VAL A 167 20.12 -8.26 -15.82
CA VAL A 167 21.06 -9.17 -15.13
C VAL A 167 21.32 -10.46 -15.94
N LYS A 168 20.34 -10.94 -16.72
CA LYS A 168 20.52 -11.98 -17.74
C LYS A 168 20.12 -11.46 -19.13
N GLU A 169 21.11 -10.92 -19.86
CA GLU A 169 20.92 -10.40 -21.22
C GLU A 169 20.20 -11.39 -22.15
N GLY A 170 19.02 -10.98 -22.65
CA GLY A 170 18.24 -11.66 -23.70
C GLY A 170 16.91 -12.24 -23.22
N ALA A 171 16.93 -13.15 -22.24
CA ALA A 171 15.72 -13.87 -21.80
C ALA A 171 14.69 -12.95 -21.11
N GLU A 172 15.15 -11.91 -20.42
CA GLU A 172 14.29 -11.01 -19.64
C GLU A 172 13.65 -9.92 -20.52
N ARG A 173 14.39 -9.34 -21.48
CA ARG A 173 13.82 -8.40 -22.47
C ARG A 173 12.71 -9.06 -23.30
N ASP A 174 12.91 -10.32 -23.70
CA ASP A 174 11.90 -11.10 -24.40
C ASP A 174 10.69 -11.40 -23.50
N ALA A 175 10.91 -11.66 -22.20
CA ALA A 175 9.83 -11.88 -21.24
C ALA A 175 8.93 -10.63 -21.07
N TRP A 176 9.53 -9.45 -20.97
CA TRP A 176 8.79 -8.18 -20.87
C TRP A 176 8.02 -7.86 -22.17
N ALA A 177 8.67 -8.00 -23.32
CA ALA A 177 8.05 -7.80 -24.63
C ALA A 177 6.93 -8.81 -24.95
N GLY A 178 7.01 -10.02 -24.39
CA GLY A 178 6.00 -11.07 -24.52
C GLY A 178 4.73 -10.86 -23.67
N THR A 179 4.73 -9.89 -22.74
CA THR A 179 3.53 -9.58 -21.96
C THR A 179 2.47 -8.87 -22.81
N VAL A 180 1.19 -9.03 -22.44
CA VAL A 180 0.07 -8.38 -23.15
C VAL A 180 -0.68 -7.45 -22.19
N PRO A 181 -0.66 -6.12 -22.41
CA PRO A 181 0.09 -5.40 -23.45
C PRO A 181 1.60 -5.44 -23.20
N ALA A 182 2.38 -5.33 -24.28
CA ALA A 182 3.84 -5.28 -24.20
C ALA A 182 4.26 -4.05 -23.39
N ARG A 183 5.25 -4.23 -22.52
CA ARG A 183 5.78 -3.18 -21.64
C ARG A 183 7.24 -3.43 -21.32
N LEU A 184 7.86 -2.43 -20.72
CA LEU A 184 9.21 -2.47 -20.21
C LEU A 184 9.19 -2.50 -18.67
N PRO A 185 10.29 -2.89 -18.03
CA PRO A 185 10.50 -2.61 -16.61
C PRO A 185 10.35 -1.10 -16.33
N ALA A 186 9.98 -0.77 -15.08
CA ALA A 186 9.71 0.63 -14.72
C ALA A 186 11.00 1.44 -14.49
N ASN A 187 12.10 0.76 -14.16
CA ASN A 187 13.41 1.32 -13.85
C ASN A 187 13.36 2.39 -12.76
N GLN A 188 12.53 2.13 -11.75
CA GLN A 188 12.31 3.00 -10.60
C GLN A 188 11.77 2.19 -9.42
N MET A 189 11.87 2.75 -8.22
CA MET A 189 11.20 2.22 -7.03
C MET A 189 9.71 1.99 -7.29
N MET A 190 9.21 0.83 -6.84
CA MET A 190 7.77 0.57 -6.80
C MET A 190 7.10 1.60 -5.89
N ARG A 191 5.99 2.17 -6.36
CA ARG A 191 5.13 3.10 -5.59
C ARG A 191 3.99 2.37 -4.91
N ASP A 192 3.62 1.22 -5.45
CA ASP A 192 2.59 0.34 -4.93
C ASP A 192 3.04 -1.12 -5.05
N ILE A 193 2.85 -1.91 -4.00
CA ILE A 193 3.16 -3.35 -4.06
C ILE A 193 2.31 -4.08 -5.09
N ALA A 194 1.16 -3.53 -5.49
CA ALA A 194 0.36 -4.03 -6.61
C ALA A 194 1.13 -4.10 -7.93
N GLU A 195 2.19 -3.31 -8.10
CA GLU A 195 3.08 -3.37 -9.26
C GLU A 195 3.77 -4.73 -9.37
N ILE A 196 3.89 -5.53 -8.31
CA ILE A 196 4.46 -6.89 -8.42
C ILE A 196 3.67 -7.80 -9.36
N LYS A 197 2.36 -7.55 -9.54
CA LYS A 197 1.50 -8.26 -10.51
C LYS A 197 1.90 -7.99 -11.96
N LEU A 198 2.70 -6.96 -12.18
CA LEU A 198 3.26 -6.58 -13.45
C LEU A 198 4.49 -7.43 -13.78
N LEU A 199 5.09 -8.19 -12.87
CA LEU A 199 6.23 -9.04 -13.24
C LEU A 199 5.75 -10.23 -14.10
N PRO A 200 6.40 -10.53 -15.24
CA PRO A 200 6.02 -11.65 -16.11
C PRO A 200 5.97 -13.01 -15.39
N ALA A 201 6.88 -13.27 -14.46
CA ALA A 201 6.97 -14.53 -13.72
C ALA A 201 6.02 -14.58 -12.51
N PHE A 202 5.39 -13.46 -12.11
CA PHE A 202 4.62 -13.41 -10.87
C PHE A 202 3.21 -14.02 -11.03
N PRO A 203 2.87 -15.08 -10.27
CA PRO A 203 1.53 -15.66 -10.32
C PRO A 203 0.54 -14.77 -9.58
N VAL A 204 -0.43 -14.20 -10.32
CA VAL A 204 -1.45 -13.28 -9.76
C VAL A 204 -2.25 -13.94 -8.61
N SER A 205 -2.42 -15.26 -8.61
CA SER A 205 -3.09 -16.00 -7.54
C SER A 205 -2.36 -15.94 -6.19
N ALA A 206 -1.03 -15.69 -6.19
CA ALA A 206 -0.25 -15.54 -4.96
C ALA A 206 -0.36 -14.13 -4.35
N TYR A 207 -0.84 -13.14 -5.13
CA TYR A 207 -0.90 -11.74 -4.70
C TYR A 207 -1.56 -11.52 -3.33
N PRO A 208 -2.72 -12.13 -2.99
CA PRO A 208 -3.37 -11.88 -1.70
C PRO A 208 -2.56 -12.32 -0.47
N LYS A 209 -1.63 -13.26 -0.65
CA LYS A 209 -0.69 -13.69 0.41
C LYS A 209 0.54 -12.79 0.43
N VAL A 210 1.14 -12.58 -0.73
CA VAL A 210 2.36 -11.77 -0.90
C VAL A 210 2.14 -10.32 -0.47
N SER A 211 0.98 -9.72 -0.80
CA SER A 211 0.65 -8.33 -0.45
C SER A 211 0.51 -8.07 1.05
N LYS A 212 0.44 -9.12 1.87
CA LYS A 212 0.43 -9.02 3.34
C LYS A 212 1.84 -9.03 3.94
N LEU A 213 2.82 -9.56 3.21
CA LEU A 213 4.19 -9.74 3.66
C LEU A 213 5.12 -8.67 3.08
N LEU A 214 4.86 -8.25 1.84
CA LEU A 214 5.67 -7.28 1.10
C LEU A 214 5.02 -5.90 1.05
N CYS A 215 5.85 -4.87 0.96
CA CYS A 215 5.43 -3.50 0.72
C CYS A 215 6.39 -2.75 -0.20
N ALA A 216 5.95 -1.60 -0.68
CA ALA A 216 6.73 -0.69 -1.52
C ALA A 216 6.74 0.69 -0.85
N LEU A 217 7.73 0.92 0.01
CA LEU A 217 7.95 2.19 0.70
C LEU A 217 8.97 3.03 -0.09
N PRO A 218 8.87 4.37 -0.11
CA PRO A 218 9.76 5.24 -0.88
C PRO A 218 11.13 5.40 -0.20
N ASP A 219 11.77 4.28 0.12
CA ASP A 219 13.01 4.17 0.86
C ASP A 219 13.76 2.92 0.40
N THR A 220 15.08 2.96 0.39
CA THR A 220 15.95 1.83 0.05
C THR A 220 16.62 1.22 1.28
N VAL A 221 16.49 1.86 2.44
CA VAL A 221 17.06 1.41 3.72
C VAL A 221 15.98 1.27 4.80
N SER A 222 14.75 0.96 4.37
CA SER A 222 13.64 0.74 5.30
C SER A 222 13.90 -0.49 6.17
N LYS A 223 13.50 -0.41 7.43
CA LYS A 223 13.68 -1.48 8.41
C LYS A 223 12.32 -2.04 8.82
N VAL A 224 12.25 -3.31 9.18
CA VAL A 224 11.02 -3.92 9.70
C VAL A 224 10.86 -3.55 11.17
N ASP A 225 9.73 -2.98 11.54
CA ASP A 225 9.42 -2.65 12.93
C ASP A 225 8.97 -3.91 13.70
N VAL A 226 9.76 -4.32 14.70
CA VAL A 226 9.49 -5.52 15.51
C VAL A 226 8.39 -5.28 16.56
N ASN A 227 8.10 -4.03 16.91
CA ASN A 227 7.10 -3.70 17.92
C ASN A 227 5.67 -3.72 17.36
N THR A 228 5.51 -3.49 16.06
CA THR A 228 4.20 -3.51 15.40
C THR A 228 3.96 -4.82 14.64
N LEU A 229 4.99 -5.62 14.42
CA LEU A 229 4.88 -6.91 13.74
C LEU A 229 3.89 -7.83 14.47
N SER A 230 2.86 -8.28 13.75
CA SER A 230 1.85 -9.21 14.27
C SER A 230 2.29 -10.67 14.13
N GLN A 231 1.71 -11.56 14.95
CA GLN A 231 2.01 -13.00 14.87
C GLN A 231 1.68 -13.59 13.50
N ALA A 232 0.66 -13.06 12.81
CA ALA A 232 0.31 -13.47 11.45
C ALA A 232 1.41 -13.15 10.41
N LYS A 233 2.30 -12.19 10.73
CA LYS A 233 3.45 -11.78 9.91
C LYS A 233 4.78 -12.30 10.44
N ALA A 234 4.77 -13.27 11.36
CA ALA A 234 5.98 -13.91 11.90
C ALA A 234 6.89 -14.51 10.81
N VAL A 235 6.31 -14.88 9.67
CA VAL A 235 7.04 -15.35 8.48
C VAL A 235 8.11 -14.34 8.03
N ILE A 236 7.86 -13.04 8.18
CA ILE A 236 8.82 -11.98 7.83
C ILE A 236 10.08 -12.11 8.66
N LEU A 237 9.91 -12.23 9.97
CA LEU A 237 11.04 -12.39 10.88
C LEU A 237 11.78 -13.71 10.64
N ALA A 238 11.05 -14.80 10.38
CA ALA A 238 11.66 -16.09 10.03
C ALA A 238 12.49 -16.02 8.74
N ALA A 239 11.98 -15.33 7.71
CA ALA A 239 12.67 -15.19 6.43
C ALA A 239 13.98 -14.40 6.52
N LEU A 240 14.13 -13.51 7.51
CA LEU A 240 15.41 -12.84 7.78
C LEU A 240 16.51 -13.80 8.26
N PHE A 241 16.14 -14.99 8.75
CA PHE A 241 17.04 -16.04 9.23
C PHE A 241 16.80 -17.36 8.49
N PRO A 242 17.08 -17.40 7.17
CA PRO A 242 16.77 -18.54 6.33
C PRO A 242 17.41 -19.82 6.86
N GLY A 243 16.57 -20.85 7.05
CA GLY A 243 17.00 -22.16 7.57
C GLY A 243 17.38 -22.22 9.05
N LYS A 244 17.31 -21.11 9.80
CA LYS A 244 17.75 -21.05 11.21
C LYS A 244 16.64 -20.65 12.20
N LEU A 245 15.63 -19.91 11.75
CA LEU A 245 14.45 -19.56 12.54
C LEU A 245 13.18 -20.09 11.86
N THR A 246 12.36 -20.84 12.59
CA THR A 246 11.06 -21.31 12.08
C THR A 246 9.98 -20.24 12.28
N THR A 247 8.91 -20.30 11.48
CA THR A 247 7.76 -19.41 11.63
C THR A 247 7.13 -19.50 13.02
N GLU A 248 7.06 -20.70 13.60
CA GLU A 248 6.54 -20.89 14.96
C GLU A 248 7.47 -20.27 16.00
N GLY A 249 8.79 -20.37 15.82
CA GLY A 249 9.78 -19.73 16.68
C GLY A 249 9.63 -18.20 16.65
N ALA A 250 9.53 -17.62 15.46
CA ALA A 250 9.27 -16.19 15.27
C ALA A 250 7.93 -15.77 15.89
N SER A 251 6.87 -16.57 15.72
CA SER A 251 5.55 -16.27 16.29
C SER A 251 5.58 -16.29 17.82
N ARG A 252 6.33 -17.21 18.44
CA ARG A 252 6.52 -17.24 19.90
C ARG A 252 7.29 -16.03 20.41
N LEU A 253 8.33 -15.61 19.67
CA LEU A 253 9.08 -14.41 20.03
C LEU A 253 8.19 -13.17 20.00
N ILE A 254 7.38 -13.01 18.95
CA ILE A 254 6.40 -11.90 18.85
C ILE A 254 5.38 -11.99 19.98
N ALA A 255 4.90 -13.19 20.31
CA ALA A 255 3.97 -13.39 21.43
C ALA A 255 4.60 -13.10 22.80
N SER A 256 5.92 -13.20 22.94
CA SER A 256 6.66 -12.87 24.16
C SER A 256 6.98 -11.38 24.31
N ARG A 257 6.54 -10.55 23.36
CA ARG A 257 6.72 -9.09 23.39
C ARG A 257 6.03 -8.48 24.62
N PRO A 258 6.64 -7.51 25.33
CA PRO A 258 6.02 -6.83 26.44
C PRO A 258 4.88 -5.95 25.95
N GLU A 259 3.94 -5.59 26.81
CA GLU A 259 2.80 -4.72 26.46
C GLU A 259 3.26 -3.35 25.91
N SER A 260 4.34 -2.79 26.46
CA SER A 260 4.94 -1.55 25.98
C SER A 260 5.81 -1.70 24.72
N GLY A 261 6.00 -2.92 24.21
CA GLY A 261 7.02 -3.23 23.21
C GLY A 261 8.44 -3.32 23.79
N TRP A 262 9.41 -3.60 22.92
CA TRP A 262 10.82 -3.57 23.24
C TRP A 262 11.33 -2.14 23.30
N GLU A 263 12.05 -1.79 24.38
CA GLU A 263 12.59 -0.45 24.61
C GLU A 263 13.79 -0.12 23.71
N SER A 264 14.58 -1.14 23.38
CA SER A 264 15.76 -1.02 22.54
C SER A 264 15.87 -2.20 21.57
N LEU A 265 16.60 -1.99 20.47
CA LEU A 265 16.92 -3.07 19.55
C LEU A 265 17.77 -4.14 20.25
N ASP A 266 18.65 -3.75 21.17
CA ASP A 266 19.48 -4.68 21.94
C ASP A 266 18.64 -5.63 22.81
N ASP A 267 17.52 -5.16 23.38
CA ASP A 267 16.64 -5.99 24.19
C ASP A 267 15.87 -7.00 23.34
N PHE A 268 15.43 -6.61 22.15
CA PHE A 268 14.91 -7.55 21.15
C PHE A 268 15.95 -8.61 20.79
N MET A 269 17.20 -8.21 20.54
CA MET A 269 18.27 -9.14 20.15
C MET A 269 18.63 -10.12 21.27
N LYS A 270 18.63 -9.68 22.54
CA LYS A 270 18.79 -10.58 23.70
C LYS A 270 17.64 -11.59 23.78
N ALA A 271 16.41 -11.14 23.59
CA ALA A 271 15.24 -12.03 23.58
C ALA A 271 15.33 -13.05 22.43
N LEU A 272 15.82 -12.64 21.27
CA LEU A 272 16.06 -13.51 20.12
C LEU A 272 17.18 -14.54 20.40
N GLU A 273 18.32 -14.12 20.97
CA GLU A 273 19.41 -15.04 21.36
C GLU A 273 18.96 -16.07 22.41
N GLN A 274 18.12 -15.67 23.35
CA GLN A 274 17.56 -16.58 24.37
C GLN A 274 16.62 -17.63 23.77
N ASN A 275 15.78 -17.24 22.79
CA ASN A 275 14.83 -18.15 22.15
C ASN A 275 15.48 -19.01 21.05
N ALA A 276 16.54 -18.52 20.40
CA ALA A 276 17.21 -19.17 19.30
C ALA A 276 18.74 -18.93 19.35
N PRO A 277 19.47 -19.61 20.25
CA PRO A 277 20.92 -19.42 20.44
C PRO A 277 21.76 -19.66 19.17
N GLN A 278 21.25 -20.46 18.24
CA GLN A 278 21.88 -20.74 16.95
C GLN A 278 21.98 -19.54 16.01
N LEU A 279 21.31 -18.41 16.33
CA LEU A 279 21.29 -17.21 15.48
C LEU A 279 22.41 -16.22 15.78
N LYS A 280 23.21 -16.45 16.83
CA LYS A 280 24.20 -15.50 17.35
C LYS A 280 25.11 -14.89 16.29
N ASP A 281 25.59 -15.70 15.34
CA ASP A 281 26.52 -15.26 14.30
C ASP A 281 25.84 -14.46 13.16
N ASP A 282 24.50 -14.60 13.00
CA ASP A 282 23.72 -13.85 12.00
C ASP A 282 23.15 -12.54 12.55
N LEU A 283 23.06 -12.41 13.87
CA LEU A 283 22.46 -11.24 14.55
C LEU A 283 23.00 -9.92 13.98
N PRO A 284 24.33 -9.67 13.89
CA PRO A 284 24.84 -8.38 13.41
C PRO A 284 24.44 -8.06 11.96
N LYS A 285 24.23 -9.08 11.12
CA LYS A 285 23.87 -8.92 9.71
C LYS A 285 22.41 -8.51 9.53
N VAL A 286 21.55 -8.86 10.48
CA VAL A 286 20.09 -8.60 10.41
C VAL A 286 19.70 -7.34 11.17
N THR A 287 20.54 -6.87 12.12
CA THR A 287 20.32 -5.62 12.87
C THR A 287 20.04 -4.42 11.96
N GLU A 288 20.67 -4.36 10.78
CA GLU A 288 20.46 -3.27 9.83
C GLU A 288 19.08 -3.29 9.16
N GLN A 289 18.38 -4.43 9.19
CA GLN A 289 17.05 -4.63 8.59
C GLN A 289 15.92 -4.51 9.61
N LEU A 290 16.24 -4.31 10.90
CA LEU A 290 15.27 -4.27 12.00
C LEU A 290 15.27 -2.91 12.69
N ALA A 291 14.08 -2.48 13.08
CA ALA A 291 13.85 -1.30 13.90
C ALA A 291 12.82 -1.62 14.99
N ILE A 292 12.77 -0.76 16.01
CA ILE A 292 11.76 -0.79 17.08
C ILE A 292 10.72 0.33 16.95
N ASN A 293 10.90 1.17 15.93
CA ASN A 293 10.11 2.35 15.63
C ASN A 293 9.85 2.44 14.14
N SER A 294 8.68 2.95 13.79
CA SER A 294 8.29 3.24 12.42
C SER A 294 8.37 4.72 12.07
N ARG A 295 8.74 4.95 10.81
CA ARG A 295 8.76 6.21 10.09
C ARG A 295 7.67 6.28 9.03
N TYR A 296 7.01 5.18 8.70
CA TYR A 296 5.97 5.14 7.67
C TYR A 296 4.67 4.62 8.24
N PHE A 297 3.60 5.37 8.05
CA PHE A 297 2.27 5.01 8.56
C PHE A 297 1.26 4.99 7.43
N ARG A 298 0.29 4.10 7.55
CA ARG A 298 -0.86 4.01 6.65
C ARG A 298 -2.09 4.44 7.41
N VAL A 299 -2.87 5.35 6.85
CA VAL A 299 -4.14 5.78 7.44
C VAL A 299 -5.27 5.44 6.49
N ARG A 300 -6.21 4.60 6.95
CA ARG A 300 -7.44 4.27 6.23
C ARG A 300 -8.57 5.13 6.76
N TYR A 301 -9.17 5.93 5.89
CA TYR A 301 -10.33 6.75 6.18
C TYR A 301 -11.58 6.15 5.54
N THR A 302 -12.67 6.09 6.31
CA THR A 302 -14.01 5.81 5.80
C THR A 302 -14.91 6.97 6.17
N GLY A 303 -15.31 7.75 5.17
CA GLY A 303 -16.28 8.83 5.31
C GLY A 303 -17.65 8.42 4.81
N ASN A 304 -18.71 8.71 5.57
CA ASN A 304 -20.09 8.40 5.24
C ASN A 304 -20.93 9.68 5.24
N THR A 305 -21.85 9.76 4.29
CA THR A 305 -22.97 10.73 4.20
C THR A 305 -24.20 9.94 3.76
N ASP A 306 -25.38 10.59 3.74
CA ASP A 306 -26.59 9.97 3.21
C ASP A 306 -26.47 9.57 1.72
N ASP A 307 -25.64 10.27 0.95
CA ASP A 307 -25.51 10.08 -0.49
C ASP A 307 -24.41 9.07 -0.89
N LEU A 308 -23.32 8.96 -0.11
CA LEU A 308 -22.16 8.13 -0.46
C LEU A 308 -21.26 7.76 0.72
N THR A 309 -20.53 6.66 0.54
CA THR A 309 -19.36 6.28 1.33
C THR A 309 -18.08 6.49 0.51
N LEU A 310 -17.11 7.20 1.06
CA LEU A 310 -15.79 7.42 0.46
C LEU A 310 -14.71 6.74 1.31
N ARG A 311 -13.94 5.85 0.68
CA ARG A 311 -12.74 5.24 1.28
C ARG A 311 -11.47 5.87 0.71
N VAL A 312 -10.56 6.25 1.59
CA VAL A 312 -9.29 6.89 1.25
C VAL A 312 -8.17 6.24 2.04
N ILE A 313 -7.04 6.00 1.39
CA ILE A 313 -5.82 5.57 2.07
C ILE A 313 -4.77 6.67 1.88
N SER A 314 -4.25 7.21 2.97
CA SER A 314 -3.08 8.08 2.98
C SER A 314 -1.87 7.31 3.47
N GLN A 315 -0.72 7.52 2.85
CA GLN A 315 0.57 7.07 3.34
C GLN A 315 1.31 8.28 3.89
N LEU A 316 1.73 8.19 5.15
CA LEU A 316 2.43 9.22 5.89
C LEU A 316 3.89 8.80 6.09
N GLN A 317 4.77 9.79 6.14
CA GLN A 317 6.19 9.62 6.43
C GLN A 317 6.61 10.62 7.51
N VAL A 318 7.33 10.13 8.52
CA VAL A 318 8.00 10.96 9.53
C VAL A 318 9.30 11.48 8.94
N ASN A 319 9.34 12.79 8.70
CA ASN A 319 10.54 13.49 8.30
C ASN A 319 11.30 13.94 9.56
N GLN A 320 12.40 13.26 9.88
CA GLN A 320 13.20 13.55 11.06
C GLN A 320 13.91 14.90 10.97
N ASP A 321 14.34 15.32 9.76
CA ASP A 321 15.09 16.56 9.57
C ASP A 321 14.21 17.81 9.77
N ALA A 322 12.96 17.73 9.32
CA ALA A 322 11.98 18.81 9.43
C ALA A 322 11.10 18.69 10.69
N GLY A 323 11.19 17.57 11.42
CA GLY A 323 10.35 17.28 12.58
C GLY A 323 8.85 17.25 12.26
N GLU A 324 8.48 16.96 11.01
CA GLU A 324 7.09 17.00 10.53
C GLU A 324 6.66 15.66 9.91
N ILE A 325 5.35 15.43 9.87
CA ILE A 325 4.76 14.27 9.21
C ILE A 325 4.16 14.68 7.86
N VAL A 326 4.75 14.18 6.79
CA VAL A 326 4.34 14.49 5.42
C VAL A 326 3.48 13.39 4.83
N THR A 327 2.55 13.77 3.95
CA THR A 327 1.71 12.81 3.21
C THR A 327 2.34 12.63 1.84
N TRP A 328 2.95 11.48 1.56
CA TRP A 328 3.66 11.26 0.30
C TRP A 328 2.78 10.60 -0.77
N GLN A 329 1.70 9.92 -0.37
CA GLN A 329 0.72 9.35 -1.30
C GLN A 329 -0.69 9.38 -0.70
N ARG A 330 -1.68 9.67 -1.53
CA ARG A 330 -3.10 9.51 -1.18
C ARG A 330 -3.85 8.84 -2.33
N ARG A 331 -4.61 7.79 -2.00
CA ARG A 331 -5.41 7.01 -2.95
C ARG A 331 -6.88 7.12 -2.57
N TYR A 332 -7.69 7.59 -3.51
CA TYR A 332 -9.14 7.63 -3.39
C TYR A 332 -9.72 6.42 -4.11
N ARG A 333 -10.70 5.73 -3.50
CA ARG A 333 -11.44 4.60 -4.08
C ARG A 333 -10.68 3.27 -4.06
N MET A 334 -10.59 2.66 -2.88
CA MET A 334 -10.28 1.24 -2.72
C MET A 334 -11.59 0.49 -2.43
N ILE A 335 -12.02 -0.33 -3.38
CA ILE A 335 -12.73 -1.57 -3.08
C ILE A 335 -11.60 -2.60 -3.14
N GLU A 336 -11.04 -2.96 -1.98
CA GLU A 336 -10.10 -4.10 -1.89
C GLU A 336 -10.85 -5.41 -2.07
#